data_AF-A0A7J6VVH6-F1
#
_entry.id   AF-A0A7J6VVH6-F1
#
_cell.length_a   1.000
_cell.length_b   1.000
_cell.length_c   1.000
_cell.angle_alpha   90.00
_cell.angle_beta   90.00
_cell.angle_gamma   90.00
#
_symmetry.space_group_name_H-M   'P 1'
#
loop_
_entity.id
_entity.type
_entity.pdbx_description
1 polymer ?
#
loop_
_entity_poly.entity_id
_entity_poly.type
_entity_poly.pdbx_seq_one_letter_code
_entity_poly.pdbx_strand_id
1 'polypeptide(L)' 'MMLKDLLDPRLSPPVDEKTTQVLALVVQLALACVQSRPQHRPTIQHVCQILVSHVQPLHQPLEEITLHQLMGHSMYS' A
#
# COMPACT_ATOMS: atom_id res chain seq x y z
N MET A 1 3.98 10.60 9.03
CA MET A 1 4.77 10.09 7.90
C MET A 1 3.83 9.84 6.74
N MET A 2 4.17 10.39 5.59
CA MET A 2 3.45 10.26 4.33
C MET A 2 4.05 9.14 3.50
N LEU A 3 3.31 8.64 2.52
CA LEU A 3 3.79 7.61 1.59
C LEU A 3 5.03 8.08 0.82
N LYS A 4 5.04 9.35 0.38
CA LYS A 4 6.20 9.95 -0.32
C LYS A 4 7.50 9.92 0.50
N ASP A 5 7.39 9.95 1.83
CA ASP A 5 8.56 9.97 2.73
C ASP A 5 9.27 8.59 2.77
N LEU A 6 8.61 7.53 2.31
CA LEU A 6 9.17 6.18 2.21
C LEU A 6 9.81 5.85 0.87
N LEU A 7 9.65 6.72 -0.14
CA LEU A 7 10.12 6.45 -1.49
C LEU A 7 11.63 6.65 -1.58
N ASP A 8 12.27 5.84 -2.43
CA ASP A 8 13.69 6.01 -2.73
C ASP A 8 13.89 7.37 -3.41
N PRO A 9 14.58 8.34 -2.78
CA PRO A 9 14.73 9.69 -3.31
C PRO A 9 15.59 9.74 -4.58
N ARG A 10 16.24 8.64 -4.95
CA ARG A 10 17.02 8.51 -6.20
C ARG A 10 16.14 8.22 -7.41
N LEU A 11 14.88 7.85 -7.21
CA LEU A 11 13.92 7.58 -8.28
C LEU A 11 13.10 8.84 -8.60
N SER A 12 12.66 8.95 -9.86
CA SER A 12 11.71 9.99 -10.24
C SER A 12 10.39 9.81 -9.47
N PRO A 13 9.74 10.90 -9.04
CA PRO A 13 8.43 10.82 -8.41
C PRO A 13 7.43 10.08 -9.31
N PRO A 14 6.51 9.28 -8.75
CA PRO A 14 5.37 8.76 -9.49
C PRO A 14 4.59 9.94 -10.08
N VAL A 15 4.37 9.93 -11.39
CA VAL A 15 3.69 11.04 -12.09
C VAL A 15 2.24 10.68 -12.43
N ASP A 16 1.94 9.39 -12.51
CA ASP A 16 0.62 8.89 -12.87
C ASP A 16 -0.12 8.27 -11.67
N GLU A 17 -1.44 8.41 -11.72
CA GLU A 17 -2.36 7.95 -10.69
C GLU A 17 -2.27 6.43 -10.47
N LYS A 18 -2.11 5.67 -11.56
CA LYS A 18 -2.02 4.20 -11.52
C LYS A 18 -0.78 3.74 -10.76
N THR A 19 0.38 4.36 -10.99
CA THR A 19 1.60 4.06 -10.25
C THR A 19 1.45 4.40 -8.78
N THR A 20 0.83 5.53 -8.46
CA THR A 20 0.53 5.95 -7.08
C THR A 20 -0.36 4.93 -6.35
N GLN A 21 -1.37 4.39 -7.04
CA GLN A 21 -2.27 3.36 -6.52
C GLN A 21 -1.55 2.04 -6.25
N VAL A 22 -0.77 1.55 -7.21
CA VAL A 22 0.03 0.33 -7.05
C VAL A 22 1.00 0.47 -5.88
N LEU A 23 1.65 1.62 -5.78
CA LEU A 23 2.56 1.91 -4.68
C LEU A 23 1.84 1.90 -3.32
N ALA A 24 0.69 2.56 -3.21
CA ALA A 24 -0.12 2.55 -1.99
C ALA A 24 -0.53 1.13 -1.60
N LEU A 25 -0.91 0.28 -2.56
CA LEU A 25 -1.23 -1.13 -2.30
C LEU A 25 -0.02 -1.92 -1.79
N VAL A 26 1.12 -1.80 -2.47
CA VAL A 26 2.34 -2.54 -2.10
C VAL A 26 2.80 -2.15 -0.71
N VAL A 27 2.72 -0.86 -0.36
CA VAL A 27 3.06 -0.40 0.99
C VAL A 27 2.06 -0.90 2.03
N GLN A 28 0.74 -0.86 1.76
CA GLN A 28 -0.27 -1.46 2.64
C GLN A 28 0.02 -2.94 2.93
N LEU A 29 0.25 -3.70 1.86
CA LEU A 29 0.56 -5.12 1.93
C LEU A 29 1.85 -5.39 2.71
N ALA A 30 2.91 -4.61 2.48
CA ALA A 30 4.17 -4.72 3.20
C ALA A 30 3.97 -4.43 4.70
N LEU A 31 3.24 -3.38 5.05
CA LEU A 31 2.91 -3.03 6.44
C LEU A 31 2.10 -4.12 7.15
N ALA A 32 1.15 -4.76 6.45
CA ALA A 32 0.39 -5.88 6.97
C ALA A 32 1.30 -7.12 7.22
N CYS A 33 2.22 -7.42 6.30
CA CYS A 33 3.14 -8.55 6.41
C CYS A 33 4.11 -8.45 7.60
N VAL A 34 4.49 -7.24 8.01
CA VAL A 34 5.45 -7.00 9.10
C VAL A 34 4.81 -6.75 10.46
N GLN A 35 3.48 -6.92 10.60
CA GLN A 35 2.77 -6.74 11.87
C GLN A 35 3.41 -7.55 13.00
N SER A 36 3.63 -6.94 14.16
CA SER A 36 4.23 -7.64 15.31
C SER A 36 3.37 -8.83 15.75
N ARG A 37 2.04 -8.70 15.68
CA ARG A 37 1.07 -9.77 15.97
C ARG A 37 0.95 -10.72 14.77
N PRO A 38 1.31 -12.00 14.90
CA PRO A 38 1.22 -12.95 13.79
C PRO A 38 -0.20 -13.11 13.23
N GLN A 39 -1.24 -12.95 14.06
CA GLN A 39 -2.64 -13.12 13.66
C GLN A 39 -3.14 -12.02 12.70
N HIS A 40 -2.45 -10.89 12.65
CA HIS A 40 -2.78 -9.78 11.74
C HIS A 40 -2.03 -9.89 10.41
N ARG A 41 -1.05 -10.79 10.30
CA ARG A 41 -0.29 -10.96 9.07
C ARG A 41 -1.15 -11.72 8.06
N PRO A 42 -1.15 -11.31 6.78
CA PRO A 42 -1.81 -12.07 5.74
C PRO A 42 -1.07 -13.39 5.47
N THR A 43 -1.79 -14.39 4.97
CA THR A 43 -1.17 -15.59 4.42
C THR A 43 -0.56 -15.30 3.05
N ILE A 44 0.43 -16.07 2.61
CA ILE A 44 1.01 -15.91 1.26
C ILE A 44 -0.05 -16.07 0.15
N GLN A 45 -1.07 -16.89 0.37
CA GLN A 45 -2.19 -17.03 -0.56
C GLN A 45 -2.97 -15.71 -0.69
N HIS A 46 -3.26 -15.05 0.44
CA HIS A 46 -3.96 -13.76 0.43
C HIS A 46 -3.10 -12.65 -0.20
N VAL A 47 -1.80 -12.65 0.08
CA VAL A 47 -0.82 -11.78 -0.58
C VAL A 47 -0.87 -11.96 -2.11
N CYS A 48 -0.78 -13.20 -2.60
CA CYS A 48 -0.86 -13.49 -4.03
C CYS A 48 -2.20 -13.06 -4.65
N GLN A 49 -3.32 -13.28 -3.96
CA GLN A 49 -4.63 -12.85 -4.46
C GLN A 49 -4.68 -11.34 -4.66
N ILE A 50 -4.13 -10.57 -3.73
CA ILE A 50 -4.13 -9.10 -3.80
C ILE A 50 -3.18 -8.58 -4.88
N LEU A 51 -2.04 -9.24 -5.08
CA LEU A 51 -1.10 -8.87 -6.14
C LEU A 51 -1.65 -9.17 -7.54
N VAL A 52 -2.56 -10.14 -7.66
CA VAL A 52 -3.19 -10.54 -8.94
C VAL A 52 -4.53 -9.83 -9.16
N SER A 53 -5.17 -9.33 -8.10
CA SER A 53 -6.46 -8.64 -8.21
C SER A 53 -6.32 -7.23 -8.79
N HIS A 54 -7.35 -6.79 -9.51
CA HIS A 54 -7.48 -5.40 -9.91
C HIS A 54 -7.93 -4.59 -8.69
N VAL A 55 -7.11 -3.63 -8.27
CA VAL A 55 -7.38 -2.81 -7.08
C VAL A 55 -8.31 -1.65 -7.41
N GLN A 56 -9.23 -1.34 -6.50
CA GLN A 56 -10.06 -0.14 -6.59
C GLN A 56 -9.21 1.12 -6.41
N PRO A 57 -9.37 2.13 -7.28
CA PRO A 57 -8.53 3.32 -7.24
C PRO A 57 -8.75 4.15 -5.97
N LEU A 58 -7.67 4.39 -5.23
CA LEU A 58 -7.57 5.47 -4.25
C LEU A 58 -7.51 6.79 -5.03
N HIS A 59 -8.57 7.60 -4.93
CA HIS A 59 -8.67 8.91 -5.57
C HIS A 59 -8.03 9.98 -4.69
N GLN A 60 -6.72 9.87 -4.42
CA GLN A 60 -5.99 10.86 -3.62
C GLN A 60 -4.58 11.09 -4.17
N PRO A 61 -4.07 12.34 -4.15
CA PRO A 61 -2.68 12.64 -4.50
C PRO A 61 -1.68 11.92 -3.60
N LEU A 62 -0.53 11.50 -4.14
CA LEU A 62 0.54 10.82 -3.40
C LEU A 62 0.98 11.61 -2.16
N GLU A 63 0.98 12.94 -2.27
CA GLU A 63 1.39 13.89 -1.24
C GLU A 63 0.46 13.92 -0.03
N GLU A 64 -0.76 13.45 -0.19
CA GLU A 64 -1.81 13.46 0.83
C GLU A 64 -2.00 12.08 1.49
N ILE A 65 -1.42 11.03 0.91
CA ILE A 65 -1.55 9.67 1.43
C ILE A 65 -0.66 9.51 2.66
N THR A 66 -1.30 9.38 3.82
CA THR A 66 -0.64 9.07 5.09
C THR A 66 -0.52 7.57 5.30
N LEU A 67 0.55 7.13 5.99
CA LEU A 67 0.69 5.71 6.35
C LEU A 67 -0.44 5.21 7.25
N HIS A 68 -1.03 6.09 8.05
CA HIS A 68 -2.17 5.75 8.90
C HIS A 68 -3.41 5.36 8.09
N GLN A 69 -3.72 6.09 7.01
CA GLN A 69 -4.82 5.75 6.11
C GLN A 69 -4.61 4.38 5.45
N LEU A 70 -3.36 4.03 5.12
CA LEU A 70 -2.99 2.73 4.59
C LEU A 70 -3.19 1.60 5.61
N MET A 71 -2.98 1.85 6.89
CA MET A 71 -3.20 0.85 7.95
C MET A 71 -4.67 0.69 8.37
N GLY A 72 -5.51 1.68 8.12
CA GLY A 72 -6.92 1.69 8.53
C GLY A 72 -7.88 1.01 7.54
N HIS A 73 -7.51 0.91 6.27
CA HIS A 73 -8.24 0.10 5.30
C HIS A 73 -7.84 -1.36 5.49
N SER A 74 -8.60 -2.08 6.30
CA SER A 74 -8.49 -3.53 6.34
C SER A 74 -8.58 -4.06 4.89
N MET A 75 -7.55 -4.74 4.39
CA MET A 75 -7.51 -5.51 3.12
C MET A 75 -8.54 -6.67 3.06
N TYR A 76 -9.63 -6.59 3.81
CA TYR A 76 -10.61 -7.63 4.06
C TYR A 76 -11.94 -7.15 3.47
N SER A 77 -12.03 -7.23 2.15
CA SER A 77 -13.31 -7.33 1.44
C SER A 77 -13.17 -8.41 0.39
#